data_AF-A0A0F8Y074-F1
#
_entry.id   AF-A0A0F8Y074-F1
#
_cell.length_a   1.000
_cell.length_b   1.000
_cell.length_c   1.000
_cell.angle_alpha   90.00
_cell.angle_beta   90.00
_cell.angle_gamma   90.00
#
_symmetry.space_group_name_H-M   'P 1'
#
loop_
_entity.id
_entity.type
_entity.pdbx_description
1 polymer ?
#
loop_
_entity_poly.entity_id
_entity_poly.type
_entity_poly.pdbx_seq_one_letter_code
_entity_poly.pdbx_strand_id
1 'polypeptide(L)'
;MARFNDPRVCFALSFASVGSAFLRNEPYYPNKLDKQLDDQVKKYLASPKGLKIDKTKKTVHLSNIFNWNRKDFIAKYGDIKKFRNLKPDMQAYLNFVTTDDLLGDGRYLYISEETAKYLKNGDYQIALEPYKWHLNEQP
;
A
#
# COMPACT_ATOMS: atom_id res chain seq x y z
N MET A 1 -0.43 -16.30 3.40
CA MET A 1 0.84 -15.54 3.41
C MET A 1 1.67 -15.74 4.69
N ALA A 2 1.25 -16.57 5.66
CA ALA A 2 1.92 -16.79 6.95
C ALA A 2 3.39 -17.29 6.92
N ARG A 3 3.97 -17.51 5.73
CA ARG A 3 5.34 -17.97 5.56
C ARG A 3 6.33 -16.82 5.29
N PHE A 4 5.85 -15.62 4.97
CA PHE A 4 6.68 -14.44 4.74
C PHE A 4 6.17 -13.31 5.64
N ASN A 5 6.94 -12.94 6.65
CA ASN A 5 6.57 -11.90 7.64
C ASN A 5 6.74 -10.47 7.08
N ASP A 6 6.51 -10.30 5.78
CA ASP A 6 6.68 -9.05 5.05
C ASP A 6 5.46 -8.74 4.19
N PRO A 7 4.63 -7.75 4.59
CA PRO A 7 3.42 -7.40 3.85
C PRO A 7 3.70 -6.88 2.44
N ARG A 8 4.93 -6.46 2.13
CA ARG A 8 5.32 -6.04 0.77
C ARG A 8 5.15 -7.17 -0.27
N VAL A 9 5.21 -8.43 0.17
CA VAL A 9 5.07 -9.60 -0.71
C VAL A 9 3.70 -9.66 -1.39
N CYS A 10 2.64 -9.12 -0.78
CA CYS A 10 1.32 -9.11 -1.43
C CYS A 10 1.27 -8.27 -2.71
N PHE A 11 2.18 -7.31 -2.88
CA PHE A 11 2.31 -6.50 -4.09
C PHE A 11 3.22 -7.14 -5.16
N ALA A 12 3.94 -8.19 -4.80
CA ALA A 12 4.82 -8.94 -5.70
C ALA A 12 4.11 -10.13 -6.37
N LEU A 13 3.05 -10.64 -5.74
CA LEU A 13 2.29 -11.79 -6.22
C LEU A 13 1.02 -11.31 -6.94
N SER A 14 0.89 -11.66 -8.21
CA SER A 14 -0.33 -11.40 -9.00
C SER A 14 -1.16 -12.67 -9.10
N PHE A 15 -2.48 -12.54 -8.89
CA PHE A 15 -3.46 -13.59 -9.20
C PHE A 15 -4.02 -13.46 -10.63
N ALA A 16 -3.32 -12.72 -11.51
CA ALA A 16 -3.76 -12.43 -12.90
C ALA A 16 -5.16 -11.79 -13.00
N SER A 17 -5.59 -11.08 -11.96
CA SER A 17 -6.87 -10.36 -11.92
C SER A 17 -6.66 -8.86 -12.07
N VAL A 18 -7.69 -8.11 -12.46
CA VAL A 18 -7.62 -6.65 -12.55
C VAL A 18 -7.27 -6.00 -11.20
N GLY A 19 -7.71 -6.60 -10.10
CA GLY A 19 -7.46 -6.13 -8.73
C GLY A 19 -6.07 -6.42 -8.18
N SER A 20 -5.27 -7.30 -8.79
CA SER A 20 -3.94 -7.64 -8.28
C SER A 20 -2.87 -6.61 -8.66
N ALA A 21 -1.73 -6.68 -7.97
CA ALA A 21 -0.59 -5.83 -8.26
C ALA A 21 0.01 -6.13 -9.65
N PHE A 22 0.72 -5.16 -10.21
CA PHE A 22 1.40 -5.30 -11.49
C PHE A 22 2.47 -6.40 -11.42
N LEU A 23 2.66 -7.16 -12.49
CA LEU A 23 3.80 -8.09 -12.53
C LEU A 23 5.07 -7.31 -12.86
N ARG A 24 6.15 -7.62 -12.15
CA ARG A 24 7.48 -7.12 -12.45
C ARG A 24 8.03 -7.89 -13.66
N ASN A 25 8.67 -7.19 -14.60
CA ASN A 25 9.26 -7.79 -15.81
C ASN A 25 10.62 -8.46 -15.56
N GLU A 26 11.02 -8.66 -14.30
CA GLU A 26 12.25 -9.37 -13.93
C GLU A 26 12.02 -10.25 -12.70
N PRO A 27 12.79 -11.36 -12.55
CA PRO A 27 12.74 -12.17 -11.34
C PRO A 27 13.18 -11.41 -10.09
N TYR A 28 12.71 -11.88 -8.93
CA TYR A 28 13.24 -11.44 -7.65
C TYR A 28 14.56 -12.15 -7.34
N TYR A 29 15.59 -11.39 -6.97
CA TYR A 29 16.90 -11.92 -6.61
C TYR A 29 17.19 -11.65 -5.13
N PRO A 30 17.78 -12.60 -4.38
CA PRO A 30 18.05 -12.42 -2.94
C PRO A 30 18.82 -11.14 -2.62
N ASN A 31 19.83 -10.79 -3.42
CA ASN A 31 20.66 -9.61 -3.23
C ASN A 31 19.97 -8.28 -3.62
N LYS A 32 18.78 -8.32 -4.22
CA LYS A 32 18.00 -7.14 -4.62
C LYS A 32 16.58 -7.14 -4.06
N LEU A 33 16.21 -8.16 -3.28
CA LEU A 33 14.83 -8.46 -2.91
C LEU A 33 14.14 -7.27 -2.25
N ASP A 34 14.77 -6.66 -1.24
CA ASP A 34 14.18 -5.50 -0.55
C ASP A 34 13.92 -4.34 -1.49
N LYS A 35 14.92 -3.98 -2.30
CA LYS A 35 14.79 -2.89 -3.28
C LYS A 35 13.71 -3.19 -4.32
N GLN A 36 13.60 -4.44 -4.76
CA GLN A 36 12.59 -4.86 -5.72
C GLN A 36 11.19 -4.80 -5.11
N LEU A 37 11.02 -5.23 -3.86
CA LEU A 37 9.75 -5.14 -3.12
C LEU A 37 9.34 -3.69 -2.87
N ASP A 38 10.27 -2.82 -2.46
CA ASP A 38 9.96 -1.40 -2.24
C ASP A 38 9.59 -0.67 -3.53
N ASP A 39 10.33 -0.92 -4.63
CA ASP A 39 10.00 -0.38 -5.95
C ASP A 39 8.61 -0.85 -6.41
N GLN A 40 8.28 -2.11 -6.14
CA GLN A 40 6.98 -2.69 -6.47
C GLN A 40 5.84 -2.00 -5.72
N VAL A 41 5.99 -1.81 -4.41
CA VAL A 41 5.02 -1.08 -3.57
C VAL A 41 4.87 0.36 -4.04
N LYS A 42 5.99 1.05 -4.29
CA LYS A 42 6.00 2.44 -4.75
C LYS A 42 5.24 2.61 -6.07
N LYS A 43 5.49 1.74 -7.05
CA LYS A 43 4.78 1.73 -8.33
C LYS A 43 3.28 1.48 -8.15
N TYR A 44 2.93 0.55 -7.28
CA TYR A 44 1.53 0.24 -7.03
C TYR A 44 0.79 1.41 -6.38
N LEU A 45 1.35 2.04 -5.35
CA LEU A 45 0.77 3.19 -4.66
C LEU A 45 0.76 4.47 -5.51
N ALA A 46 1.69 4.62 -6.46
CA ALA A 46 1.63 5.70 -7.45
C ALA A 46 0.49 5.53 -8.47
N SER A 47 -0.12 4.34 -8.56
CA SER A 47 -1.22 4.06 -9.47
C SER A 47 -2.59 4.24 -8.81
N PRO A 48 -3.64 4.57 -9.58
CA PRO A 48 -5.01 4.62 -9.07
C PRO A 48 -5.53 3.28 -8.52
N LYS A 49 -4.85 2.16 -8.80
CA LYS A 49 -5.18 0.85 -8.22
C LYS A 49 -4.77 0.75 -6.76
N GLY A 50 -3.68 1.42 -6.36
CA GLY A 50 -3.13 1.33 -5.02
C GLY A 50 -3.65 2.40 -4.09
N LEU A 51 -3.48 3.66 -4.49
CA LEU A 51 -3.89 4.84 -3.74
C LEU A 51 -4.44 5.89 -4.71
N LYS A 52 -5.62 6.42 -4.40
CA LYS A 52 -6.20 7.57 -5.09
C LYS A 52 -6.79 8.53 -4.07
N ILE A 53 -6.46 9.82 -4.20
CA ILE A 53 -7.01 10.87 -3.33
C ILE A 53 -7.98 11.72 -4.15
N ASP A 54 -9.26 11.68 -3.77
CA ASP A 54 -10.28 12.60 -4.27
C ASP A 54 -10.42 13.75 -3.27
N LYS A 55 -9.71 14.85 -3.52
CA LYS A 55 -9.73 16.03 -2.64
C LYS A 55 -11.09 16.73 -2.64
N THR A 56 -11.85 16.65 -3.73
CA THR A 56 -13.18 17.26 -3.86
C THR A 56 -14.19 16.54 -2.96
N LYS A 57 -14.15 15.21 -2.92
CA LYS A 57 -15.00 14.39 -2.06
C LYS A 57 -14.40 14.10 -0.69
N LYS A 58 -13.21 14.63 -0.39
CA LYS A 58 -12.42 14.31 0.81
C LYS A 58 -12.35 12.81 1.07
N THR A 59 -12.04 12.04 0.03
CA THR A 59 -12.01 10.57 0.10
C THR A 59 -10.64 10.03 -0.32
N VAL A 60 -10.05 9.21 0.53
CA VAL A 60 -8.83 8.44 0.25
C VAL A 60 -9.25 7.02 -0.11
N HIS A 61 -9.03 6.66 -1.36
CA HIS A 61 -9.31 5.35 -1.90
C HIS A 61 -8.05 4.48 -1.79
N LEU A 62 -8.17 3.35 -1.09
CA LEU A 62 -7.11 2.35 -0.97
C LEU A 62 -7.54 1.04 -1.62
N SER A 63 -6.58 0.32 -2.18
CA SER A 63 -6.83 -1.02 -2.70
C SER A 63 -7.37 -2.00 -1.64
N ASN A 64 -8.27 -2.91 -2.03
CA ASN A 64 -8.69 -4.01 -1.16
C ASN A 64 -7.56 -5.01 -0.85
N ILE A 65 -6.41 -4.94 -1.53
CA ILE A 65 -5.26 -5.81 -1.26
C ILE A 65 -4.77 -5.69 0.20
N PHE A 66 -4.92 -4.49 0.77
CA PHE A 66 -4.64 -4.23 2.18
C PHE A 66 -5.52 -5.06 3.09
N ASN A 67 -6.81 -5.15 2.78
CA ASN A 67 -7.78 -5.90 3.55
C ASN A 67 -7.58 -7.42 3.42
N TRP A 68 -7.20 -7.91 2.25
CA TRP A 68 -6.90 -9.33 2.06
C TRP A 68 -5.69 -9.80 2.88
N ASN A 69 -4.73 -8.90 3.10
CA ASN A 69 -3.51 -9.16 3.87
C ASN A 69 -3.56 -8.42 5.22
N ARG A 70 -4.76 -8.12 5.73
CA ARG A 70 -5.01 -7.29 6.92
C ARG A 70 -4.17 -7.70 8.12
N LYS A 71 -4.04 -9.01 8.36
CA LYS A 71 -3.30 -9.55 9.51
C LYS A 71 -1.82 -9.15 9.48
N ASP A 72 -1.20 -9.21 8.31
CA ASP A 72 0.24 -8.94 8.14
C ASP A 72 0.53 -7.44 8.31
N PHE A 73 -0.36 -6.57 7.81
CA PHE A 73 -0.26 -5.13 8.04
C PHE A 73 -0.45 -4.76 9.52
N ILE A 74 -1.48 -5.27 10.18
CA ILE A 74 -1.72 -4.99 11.60
C ILE A 74 -0.55 -5.47 12.45
N ALA A 75 -0.05 -6.69 12.20
CA ALA A 75 1.06 -7.25 12.97
C ALA A 75 2.35 -6.41 12.88
N LYS A 76 2.63 -5.79 11.73
CA LYS A 76 3.87 -5.04 11.51
C LYS A 76 3.73 -3.53 11.74
N TYR A 77 2.55 -2.95 11.51
CA TYR A 77 2.32 -1.50 11.51
C TYR A 77 1.21 -1.03 12.46
N GLY A 78 0.53 -1.93 13.17
CA GLY A 78 -0.58 -1.60 14.08
C GLY A 78 -0.17 -0.81 15.31
N ASP A 79 1.02 -1.07 15.87
CA ASP A 79 1.51 -0.41 17.09
C ASP A 79 2.15 0.97 16.84
N ILE A 80 2.33 1.35 15.56
CA ILE A 80 2.89 2.65 15.20
C ILE A 80 1.87 3.74 15.52
N LYS A 81 2.30 4.67 16.37
CA LYS A 81 1.48 5.70 17.02
C LYS A 81 1.09 6.90 16.12
N LYS A 82 1.00 6.73 14.79
CA LYS A 82 0.41 7.71 13.85
C LYS A 82 -1.07 7.32 13.59
N PHE A 83 -1.93 8.26 13.15
CA PHE A 83 -3.34 8.01 12.76
C PHE A 83 -4.25 7.32 13.81
N ARG A 84 -4.04 7.58 15.10
CA ARG A 84 -4.77 6.88 16.21
C ARG A 84 -6.28 7.11 16.24
N ASN A 85 -6.78 8.08 15.49
CA ASN A 85 -8.21 8.37 15.35
C ASN A 85 -8.91 7.41 14.36
N LEU A 86 -8.16 6.56 13.66
CA LEU A 86 -8.69 5.57 12.73
C LEU A 86 -8.89 4.21 13.40
N LYS A 87 -9.66 3.34 12.73
CA LYS A 87 -9.75 1.92 13.09
C LYS A 87 -8.36 1.25 12.97
N PRO A 88 -8.06 0.20 13.78
CA PRO A 88 -6.72 -0.39 13.84
C PRO A 88 -6.15 -0.87 12.50
N ASP A 89 -7.01 -1.36 11.61
CA ASP A 89 -6.64 -1.77 10.26
C ASP A 89 -6.27 -0.58 9.37
N MET A 90 -7.11 0.45 9.34
CA MET A 90 -6.85 1.67 8.58
C MET A 90 -5.59 2.40 9.08
N GLN A 91 -5.39 2.42 10.41
CA GLN A 91 -4.17 2.92 11.02
C GLN A 91 -2.95 2.17 10.50
N ALA A 92 -2.98 0.84 10.52
CA ALA A 92 -1.87 0.01 10.01
C ALA A 92 -1.59 0.24 8.52
N TYR A 93 -2.64 0.38 7.69
CA TYR A 93 -2.48 0.65 6.26
C TYR A 93 -1.83 2.01 6.00
N LEU A 94 -2.28 3.07 6.68
CA LEU A 94 -1.67 4.40 6.52
C LEU A 94 -0.27 4.49 7.13
N ASN A 95 0.00 3.77 8.22
CA ASN A 95 1.35 3.62 8.76
C ASN A 95 2.30 3.01 7.72
N PHE A 96 1.87 1.96 7.02
CA PHE A 96 2.62 1.38 5.92
C PHE A 96 2.81 2.37 4.75
N VAL A 97 1.72 2.99 4.28
CA VAL A 97 1.76 3.94 3.13
C VAL A 97 2.66 5.15 3.43
N THR A 98 2.67 5.61 4.67
CA THR A 98 3.51 6.72 5.15
C THR A 98 4.78 6.24 5.86
N THR A 99 5.30 5.08 5.46
CA THR A 99 6.61 4.60 5.92
C THR A 99 7.67 5.59 5.44
N ASP A 100 8.44 6.11 6.38
CA ASP A 100 9.59 6.97 6.13
C ASP A 100 10.77 6.08 5.71
N ASP A 101 11.67 6.59 4.88
CA ASP A 101 12.87 5.83 4.52
C ASP A 101 13.77 5.61 5.76
N LEU A 102 14.55 4.53 5.73
CA LEU A 102 15.46 4.18 6.83
C LEU A 102 16.66 5.15 6.94
N LEU A 103 16.79 6.15 6.07
CA LEU A 103 17.88 7.12 6.07
C LEU A 103 17.62 8.28 7.04
N GLY A 104 16.40 8.40 7.57
CA GLY A 104 16.06 9.40 8.59
C GLY A 104 16.09 10.84 8.06
N ASP A 105 16.09 11.02 6.74
CA ASP A 105 16.12 12.34 6.07
C ASP A 105 14.71 12.97 5.96
N GLY A 106 13.69 12.28 6.47
CA GLY A 106 12.30 12.75 6.48
C GLY A 106 11.52 12.45 5.20
N ARG A 107 12.09 11.71 4.25
CA ARG A 107 11.38 11.33 3.01
C ARG A 107 10.53 10.08 3.20
N TYR A 108 9.37 10.07 2.56
CA TYR A 108 8.51 8.90 2.50
C TYR A 108 8.99 7.94 1.41
N LEU A 109 9.01 6.65 1.75
CA LEU A 109 9.52 5.62 0.86
C LEU A 109 8.62 5.41 -0.37
N TYR A 110 7.30 5.49 -0.19
CA TYR A 110 6.32 5.09 -1.22
C TYR A 110 5.49 6.21 -1.83
N ILE A 111 5.35 7.35 -1.17
CA ILE A 111 4.46 8.45 -1.57
C ILE A 111 5.19 9.80 -1.56
N SER A 112 4.60 10.82 -2.17
CA SER A 112 5.13 12.19 -2.08
C SER A 112 4.88 12.81 -0.70
N GLU A 113 5.66 13.82 -0.34
CA GLU A 113 5.43 14.60 0.87
C GLU A 113 4.06 15.27 0.91
N GLU A 114 3.56 15.73 -0.24
CA GLU A 114 2.23 16.34 -0.35
C GLU A 114 1.14 15.35 0.04
N THR A 115 1.19 14.14 -0.52
CA THR A 115 0.27 13.05 -0.20
C THR A 115 0.36 12.71 1.29
N ALA A 116 1.57 12.62 1.83
CA ALA A 116 1.74 12.28 3.24
C ALA A 116 1.21 13.38 4.18
N LYS A 117 1.43 14.66 3.85
CA LYS A 117 0.87 15.81 4.58
C LYS A 117 -0.65 15.78 4.55
N TYR A 118 -1.25 15.52 3.38
CA TYR A 118 -2.70 15.37 3.25
C TYR A 118 -3.24 14.23 4.13
N LEU A 119 -2.59 13.05 4.08
CA LEU A 119 -2.97 11.91 4.91
C LEU A 119 -2.86 12.22 6.41
N LYS A 120 -1.80 12.91 6.84
CA LYS A 120 -1.59 13.30 8.24
C LYS A 120 -2.61 14.34 8.75
N ASN A 121 -3.16 15.17 7.87
CA ASN A 121 -4.19 16.15 8.24
C ASN A 121 -5.50 15.48 8.71
N GLY A 122 -5.83 14.29 8.20
CA GLY A 122 -6.95 13.48 8.67
C GLY A 122 -8.36 13.97 8.30
N ASP A 123 -8.50 15.08 7.57
CA ASP A 123 -9.78 15.61 7.07
C ASP A 123 -10.24 14.88 5.80
N TYR A 124 -10.49 13.57 5.92
CA TYR A 124 -11.00 12.71 4.84
C TYR A 124 -11.62 11.43 5.39
N GLN A 125 -12.42 10.77 4.54
CA GLN A 125 -12.88 9.40 4.74
C GLN A 125 -11.99 8.43 3.99
N ILE A 126 -11.88 7.19 4.47
CA ILE A 126 -11.16 6.12 3.78
C ILE A 126 -12.17 5.14 3.18
N ALA A 127 -12.03 4.89 1.88
CA ALA A 127 -12.79 3.89 1.16
C ALA A 127 -11.85 2.80 0.64
N LEU A 128 -12.24 1.53 0.82
CA LEU A 128 -11.57 0.42 0.15
C LEU A 128 -12.24 0.18 -1.19
N GLU A 129 -11.46 0.26 -2.27
CA GLU A 129 -11.96 -0.01 -3.62
C GLU A 129 -12.39 -1.47 -3.73
N PRO A 130 -13.60 -1.77 -4.24
CA PRO A 130 -14.06 -3.14 -4.40
C PRO A 130 -13.13 -3.92 -5.35
N TYR A 131 -12.81 -5.17 -4.98
CA TYR A 131 -11.91 -5.98 -5.79
C TYR A 131 -12.57 -6.36 -7.12
N LYS A 132 -11.97 -5.91 -8.23
CA LYS A 132 -12.44 -6.23 -9.57
C LYS A 132 -11.93 -7.61 -9.98
N TRP A 133 -12.81 -8.61 -9.87
CA TRP A 133 -12.52 -10.03 -10.15
C TRP A 133 -12.39 -10.38 -11.64
N HIS A 134 -12.61 -9.44 -12.55
CA HIS A 134 -12.46 -9.69 -13.98
C HIS A 134 -11.01 -10.07 -14.31
N LEU A 135 -10.83 -11.07 -15.18
CA LEU A 135 -9.52 -11.46 -15.71
C LEU A 135 -8.92 -10.30 -16.51
N ASN A 136 -7.57 -10.21 -16.54
CA ASN A 136 -6.86 -9.31 -17.45
C ASN A 136 -7.07 -9.78 -18.90
N GLU A 137 -8.24 -9.51 -19.48
CA GLU A 137 -8.42 -9.54 -20.93
C GLU A 137 -7.84 -8.23 -21.47
N GLN A 138 -6.65 -8.32 -22.07
CA GLN A 138 -6.14 -7.25 -22.93
C GLN A 138 -6.87 -7.35 -24.28
N PRO A 139 -7.36 -6.22 -24.85
CA PRO A 139 -7.91 -6.22 -26.21
C PRO A 139 -6.83 -6.52 -27.26
#